data_AF-A0A969LDA7-F1
#
_entry.id   AF-A0A969LDA7-F1
#
_cell.length_a   1.000
_cell.length_b   1.000
_cell.length_c   1.000
_cell.angle_alpha   90.00
_cell.angle_beta   90.00
_cell.angle_gamma   90.00
#
_symmetry.space_group_name_H-M   'P 1'
#
loop_
_entity.id
_entity.type
_entity.pdbx_description
1 polymer ?
#
loop_
_entity_poly.entity_id
_entity_poly.type
_entity_poly.pdbx_seq_one_letter_code
_entity_poly.pdbx_strand_id
1 'polypeptide(L)'
;MSRVAIVGGGVVGAAIAYELSLCADCAVTLLEREQPAKGSTGAALGVLMGAISRKTRGRAWELRQASLHRYDSLIDELQALTSRVIPYNRQGIVLLHFASGADWPQWQKLQAQRQAAGWPLVRWSRSLLQSHCPQLDLDRHDIDGAIYSPCDRQVDPVILTEALLAGAQAKRGRMPLR
;
A
#
# COMPACT_ATOMS: atom_id res chain seq x y z
N MET A 1 -10.93 -30.73 -5.46
CA MET A 1 -9.87 -30.08 -4.66
C MET A 1 -8.69 -29.75 -5.57
N SER A 2 -8.46 -28.47 -5.83
CA SER A 2 -7.35 -27.98 -6.67
C SER A 2 -6.08 -27.87 -5.83
N ARG A 3 -4.94 -28.26 -6.38
CA ARG A 3 -3.62 -28.11 -5.73
C ARG A 3 -2.86 -26.98 -6.40
N VAL A 4 -2.41 -26.00 -5.63
CA VAL A 4 -1.73 -24.80 -6.13
C VAL A 4 -0.36 -24.69 -5.46
N ALA A 5 0.68 -24.66 -6.29
CA ALA A 5 2.03 -24.32 -5.85
C ALA A 5 2.32 -22.86 -6.18
N ILE A 6 2.75 -22.08 -5.18
CA ILE A 6 3.16 -20.69 -5.31
C ILE A 6 4.67 -20.65 -5.17
N VAL A 7 5.38 -20.14 -6.17
CA VAL A 7 6.84 -19.99 -6.13
C VAL A 7 7.16 -18.52 -5.86
N GLY A 8 7.74 -18.25 -4.69
CA GLY A 8 8.10 -16.92 -4.19
C GLY A 8 7.30 -16.50 -2.96
N GLY A 9 8.00 -16.25 -1.86
CA GLY A 9 7.51 -15.79 -0.57
C GLY A 9 7.58 -14.26 -0.37
N GLY A 10 7.57 -13.50 -1.46
CA GLY A 10 7.34 -12.04 -1.39
C GLY A 10 5.87 -11.69 -1.15
N VAL A 11 5.57 -10.40 -0.98
CA VAL A 11 4.22 -9.91 -0.66
C VAL A 11 3.14 -10.38 -1.65
N VAL A 12 3.48 -10.50 -2.93
CA VAL A 12 2.54 -11.00 -3.96
C VAL A 12 2.20 -12.48 -3.73
N GLY A 13 3.21 -13.32 -3.51
CA GLY A 13 3.00 -14.75 -3.26
C GLY A 13 2.28 -14.99 -1.94
N ALA A 14 2.61 -14.22 -0.89
CA ALA A 14 1.92 -14.26 0.39
C ALA A 14 0.44 -13.83 0.29
N ALA A 15 0.15 -12.77 -0.46
CA ALA A 15 -1.23 -12.32 -0.70
C ALA A 15 -2.04 -13.37 -1.45
N ILE A 16 -1.48 -13.98 -2.50
CA ILE A 16 -2.12 -15.08 -3.23
C ILE A 16 -2.36 -16.28 -2.30
N ALA A 17 -1.37 -16.65 -1.49
CA ALA A 17 -1.48 -17.75 -0.54
C ALA A 17 -2.61 -17.51 0.46
N TYR A 18 -2.71 -16.30 0.99
CA TYR A 18 -3.75 -15.89 1.90
C TYR A 18 -5.14 -15.93 1.26
N GLU A 19 -5.36 -15.30 0.12
CA GLU A 19 -6.67 -15.29 -0.54
C GLU A 19 -7.12 -16.70 -0.95
N LEU A 20 -6.21 -17.52 -1.49
CA LEU A 20 -6.51 -18.93 -1.79
C LEU A 20 -6.75 -19.77 -0.52
N SER A 21 -6.19 -19.37 0.64
CA SER A 21 -6.44 -20.06 1.90
C SER A 21 -7.91 -19.96 2.33
N LEU A 22 -8.62 -18.90 1.91
CA LEU A 22 -10.03 -18.66 2.20
C LEU A 22 -10.98 -19.51 1.35
N CYS A 23 -10.52 -20.03 0.20
CA CYS A 23 -11.36 -20.80 -0.74
C CYS A 23 -11.40 -22.30 -0.40
N ALA A 24 -12.45 -22.84 0.22
CA ALA A 24 -12.51 -24.24 0.71
C ALA A 24 -11.80 -25.32 -0.16
N ASP A 25 -11.95 -25.28 -1.48
CA ASP A 25 -11.45 -26.28 -2.43
C ASP A 25 -9.97 -26.18 -2.87
N CYS A 26 -9.14 -25.31 -2.27
CA CYS A 26 -7.75 -25.09 -2.68
C CYS A 26 -6.68 -25.61 -1.67
N ALA A 27 -5.90 -26.63 -2.01
CA ALA A 27 -4.68 -26.96 -1.26
C ALA A 27 -3.50 -26.10 -1.74
N VAL A 28 -2.98 -25.21 -0.89
CA VAL A 28 -1.89 -24.29 -1.23
C VAL A 28 -0.57 -24.77 -0.64
N THR A 29 0.50 -24.74 -1.44
CA THR A 29 1.89 -24.89 -0.99
C THR A 29 2.69 -23.69 -1.49
N LEU A 30 3.44 -23.05 -0.60
CA LEU A 30 4.32 -21.94 -0.96
C LEU A 30 5.77 -22.40 -0.84
N LEU A 31 6.54 -22.17 -1.90
CA LEU A 31 7.95 -22.49 -2.01
C LEU A 31 8.75 -21.19 -2.05
N GLU A 32 9.65 -21.00 -1.10
CA GLU A 32 10.57 -19.87 -1.07
C GLU A 32 12.00 -20.37 -0.91
N ARG A 33 12.92 -19.86 -1.73
CA ARG A 33 14.32 -20.28 -1.72
C ARG A 33 15.03 -19.80 -0.46
N GLU A 34 14.70 -18.60 0.01
CA GLU A 34 15.32 -17.96 1.17
C GLU A 34 14.31 -17.84 2.32
N GLN A 35 14.33 -16.73 3.07
CA GLN A 35 13.25 -16.41 3.99
C GLN A 35 12.23 -15.52 3.27
N PRO A 36 10.93 -15.65 3.57
CA PRO A 36 9.91 -14.75 3.06
C PRO A 36 10.29 -13.27 3.23
N ALA A 37 9.78 -12.45 2.33
CA ALA A 37 10.03 -11.01 2.26
C ALA A 37 11.48 -10.55 2.04
N LYS A 38 12.49 -11.41 1.87
CA LYS A 38 13.90 -10.96 1.67
C LYS A 38 14.25 -10.34 0.32
N GLY A 39 13.41 -10.53 -0.70
CA GLY A 39 13.62 -9.93 -2.03
C GLY A 39 13.16 -8.46 -2.11
N SER A 40 12.54 -8.09 -3.23
CA SER A 40 12.03 -6.72 -3.44
C SER A 40 11.05 -6.23 -2.37
N THR A 41 10.36 -7.14 -1.69
CA THR A 41 9.48 -6.81 -0.57
C THR A 41 10.25 -6.18 0.58
N GLY A 42 11.37 -6.77 1.01
CA GLY A 42 12.17 -6.28 2.14
C GLY A 42 12.96 -5.02 1.82
N ALA A 43 13.19 -4.74 0.53
CA ALA A 43 13.77 -3.49 0.05
C ALA A 43 12.73 -2.37 -0.16
N ALA A 44 11.42 -2.67 -0.07
CA ALA A 44 10.38 -1.70 -0.38
C ALA A 44 10.13 -0.71 0.76
N LEU A 45 9.76 0.51 0.40
CA LEU A 45 9.34 1.54 1.38
C LEU A 45 7.90 1.35 1.90
N GLY A 46 7.13 0.43 1.28
CA GLY A 46 5.76 0.13 1.70
C GLY A 46 4.73 1.24 1.43
N VAL A 47 5.03 2.16 0.52
CA VAL A 47 4.18 3.30 0.17
C VAL A 47 3.03 2.85 -0.73
N LEU A 48 1.80 3.06 -0.27
CA LEU A 48 0.55 2.74 -0.99
C LEU A 48 -0.01 4.03 -1.60
N MET A 49 0.64 4.50 -2.65
CA MET A 49 0.30 5.75 -3.34
C MET A 49 -0.62 5.49 -4.54
N GLY A 50 -1.90 5.83 -4.43
CA GLY A 50 -2.86 5.75 -5.52
C GLY A 50 -3.59 7.04 -5.84
N ALA A 51 -4.11 7.76 -4.85
CA ALA A 51 -4.79 9.02 -5.10
C ALA A 51 -3.84 10.05 -5.73
N ILE A 52 -2.62 10.17 -5.20
CA ILE A 52 -1.58 11.07 -5.75
C ILE A 52 -1.08 10.62 -7.13
N SER A 53 -1.25 9.35 -7.51
CA SER A 53 -0.78 8.87 -8.81
C SER A 53 -1.48 9.59 -9.96
N ARG A 54 -0.70 10.02 -10.98
CA ARG A 54 -1.23 10.63 -12.21
C ARG A 54 -1.94 9.64 -13.15
N LYS A 55 -1.98 8.34 -12.83
CA LYS A 55 -2.74 7.34 -13.59
C LYS A 55 -4.21 7.37 -13.16
N THR A 56 -5.08 7.81 -14.05
CA THR A 56 -6.48 8.09 -13.70
C THR A 56 -7.53 7.20 -14.36
N ARG A 57 -7.12 6.28 -15.24
CA ARG A 57 -8.02 5.35 -15.95
C ARG A 57 -7.33 4.05 -16.37
N GLY A 58 -8.15 3.09 -16.76
CA GLY A 58 -7.74 1.77 -17.23
C GLY A 58 -7.36 0.81 -16.11
N ARG A 59 -7.04 -0.43 -16.49
CA ARG A 59 -6.81 -1.56 -15.57
C ARG A 59 -5.85 -1.26 -14.42
N ALA A 60 -4.77 -0.52 -14.68
CA ALA A 60 -3.80 -0.18 -13.63
C ALA A 60 -4.40 0.73 -12.54
N TRP A 61 -5.28 1.66 -12.91
CA TRP A 61 -6.01 2.50 -11.96
C TRP A 61 -7.07 1.69 -11.21
N GLU A 62 -7.85 0.87 -11.93
CA GLU A 62 -8.89 0.00 -11.34
C GLU A 62 -8.32 -0.92 -10.26
N LEU A 63 -7.22 -1.63 -10.56
CA LEU A 63 -6.54 -2.51 -9.61
C LEU A 63 -6.00 -1.74 -8.40
N ARG A 64 -5.44 -0.54 -8.62
CA ARG A 64 -4.92 0.28 -7.52
C ARG A 64 -6.04 0.78 -6.61
N GLN A 65 -7.13 1.23 -7.19
CA GLN A 65 -8.31 1.69 -6.46
C GLN A 65 -8.91 0.55 -5.61
N ALA A 66 -9.08 -0.63 -6.21
CA ALA A 66 -9.57 -1.81 -5.52
C ALA A 66 -8.64 -2.21 -4.36
N SER A 67 -7.32 -2.18 -4.59
CA SER A 67 -6.33 -2.48 -3.57
C SER A 67 -6.38 -1.49 -2.40
N LEU A 68 -6.46 -0.18 -2.65
CA LEU A 68 -6.58 0.83 -1.60
C LEU A 68 -7.84 0.64 -0.74
N HIS A 69 -9.00 0.35 -1.35
CA HIS A 69 -10.22 0.03 -0.61
C HIS A 69 -10.08 -1.22 0.27
N ARG A 70 -9.27 -2.20 -0.15
CA ARG A 70 -9.09 -3.47 0.56
C ARG A 70 -8.12 -3.37 1.73
N TYR A 71 -7.11 -2.51 1.67
CA TYR A 71 -6.04 -2.49 2.67
C TYR A 71 -6.55 -2.27 4.10
N ASP A 72 -7.44 -1.29 4.31
CA ASP A 72 -7.91 -0.96 5.65
C ASP A 72 -8.57 -2.17 6.33
N SER A 73 -9.42 -2.93 5.61
CA SER A 73 -10.05 -4.15 6.14
C SER A 73 -9.09 -5.34 6.22
N LEU A 74 -8.15 -5.46 5.27
CA LEU A 74 -7.16 -6.53 5.25
C LEU A 74 -6.24 -6.46 6.47
N ILE A 75 -5.79 -5.26 6.82
CA ILE A 75 -4.95 -5.06 8.00
C ILE A 75 -5.73 -5.49 9.25
N ASP A 76 -6.96 -5.02 9.42
CA ASP A 76 -7.75 -5.36 10.61
C ASP A 76 -8.04 -6.87 10.70
N GLU A 77 -8.35 -7.50 9.56
CA GLU A 77 -8.55 -8.95 9.44
C GLU A 77 -7.30 -9.75 9.83
N LEU A 78 -6.13 -9.38 9.29
CA LEU A 78 -4.88 -10.08 9.57
C LEU A 78 -4.44 -9.91 11.02
N GLN A 79 -4.58 -8.71 11.59
CA GLN A 79 -4.24 -8.48 12.99
C GLN A 79 -5.15 -9.29 13.91
N ALA A 80 -6.45 -9.35 13.63
CA ALA A 80 -7.39 -10.16 14.40
C ALA A 80 -7.11 -11.67 14.28
N LEU A 81 -6.74 -12.14 13.08
CA LEU A 81 -6.49 -13.56 12.82
C LEU A 81 -5.16 -14.05 13.40
N THR A 82 -4.14 -13.19 13.41
CA THR A 82 -2.76 -13.58 13.74
C THR A 82 -2.28 -13.05 15.08
N SER A 83 -3.04 -12.14 15.70
CA SER A 83 -2.65 -11.37 16.89
C SER A 83 -1.33 -10.61 16.71
N ARG A 84 -0.90 -10.37 15.47
CA ARG A 84 0.28 -9.57 15.14
C ARG A 84 -0.12 -8.13 14.89
N VAL A 85 0.67 -7.19 15.39
CA VAL A 85 0.53 -5.78 15.03
C VAL A 85 1.21 -5.54 13.69
N ILE A 86 0.50 -4.92 12.75
CA ILE A 86 1.06 -4.53 11.45
C ILE A 86 1.23 -3.01 11.46
N PRO A 87 2.47 -2.48 11.42
CA PRO A 87 2.70 -1.05 11.28
C PRO A 87 2.03 -0.52 10.01
N TYR A 88 1.01 0.31 10.19
CA TYR A 88 0.16 0.80 9.12
C TYR A 88 -0.23 2.26 9.32
N ASN A 89 0.32 3.14 8.50
CA ASN A 89 0.03 4.57 8.50
C ASN A 89 -1.35 4.83 7.85
N ARG A 90 -2.29 5.31 8.68
CA ARG A 90 -3.62 5.78 8.26
C ARG A 90 -3.73 7.31 8.19
N GLN A 91 -2.65 8.06 8.42
CA GLN A 91 -2.65 9.53 8.48
C GLN A 91 -2.49 10.21 7.11
N GLY A 92 -2.38 9.43 6.03
CA GLY A 92 -2.19 9.94 4.68
C GLY A 92 -0.74 10.06 4.26
N ILE A 93 -0.53 10.58 3.05
CA ILE A 93 0.77 10.86 2.45
C ILE A 93 0.80 12.30 1.93
N VAL A 94 1.92 12.98 2.15
CA VAL A 94 2.24 14.26 1.52
C VAL A 94 3.27 14.05 0.40
N LEU A 95 2.99 14.60 -0.77
CA LEU A 95 3.94 14.74 -1.88
C LEU A 95 4.39 16.20 -1.95
N LEU A 96 5.68 16.44 -1.71
CA LEU A 96 6.27 17.77 -1.83
C LEU A 96 6.23 18.25 -3.28
N HIS A 97 5.97 19.54 -3.44
CA HIS A 97 5.94 20.20 -4.72
C HIS A 97 7.07 21.24 -4.80
N PHE A 98 7.82 21.21 -5.91
CA PHE A 98 9.03 21.99 -6.13
C PHE A 98 8.76 23.00 -7.25
N ALA A 99 9.15 24.27 -7.06
CA ALA A 99 8.80 25.34 -7.99
C ALA A 99 9.41 25.12 -9.39
N SER A 100 10.64 24.61 -9.45
CA SER A 100 11.37 24.29 -10.68
C SER A 100 10.77 23.17 -11.57
N GLY A 101 9.86 22.34 -11.06
CA GLY A 101 9.29 21.19 -11.79
C GLY A 101 7.75 21.20 -11.91
N ALA A 102 7.13 22.33 -11.59
CA ALA A 102 5.72 22.45 -11.28
C ALA A 102 4.78 22.49 -12.49
N ASP A 103 3.72 21.68 -12.44
CA ASP A 103 2.51 21.88 -13.25
C ASP A 103 1.27 21.87 -12.34
N TRP A 104 1.08 22.99 -11.63
CA TRP A 104 -0.10 23.22 -10.80
C TRP A 104 -1.43 23.00 -11.57
N PRO A 105 -1.58 23.43 -12.83
CA PRO A 105 -2.76 23.10 -13.64
C PRO A 105 -3.05 21.59 -13.75
N GLN A 106 -2.03 20.75 -13.97
CA GLN A 106 -2.20 19.30 -13.98
C GLN A 106 -2.65 18.76 -12.61
N TRP A 107 -2.10 19.28 -11.52
CA TRP A 107 -2.52 18.89 -10.17
C TRP A 107 -3.95 19.31 -9.84
N GLN A 108 -4.37 20.51 -10.25
CA GLN A 108 -5.76 20.97 -10.11
C GLN A 108 -6.72 20.07 -10.89
N LYS A 109 -6.36 19.71 -12.12
CA LYS A 109 -7.14 18.76 -12.93
C LYS A 109 -7.25 17.39 -12.26
N LEU A 110 -6.13 16.86 -11.76
CA LEU A 110 -6.12 15.59 -11.04
C LEU A 110 -6.96 15.66 -9.77
N GLN A 111 -6.84 16.72 -8.99
CA GLN A 111 -7.62 16.95 -7.78
C GLN A 111 -9.12 16.92 -8.07
N ALA A 112 -9.59 17.64 -9.10
CA ALA A 112 -11.00 17.65 -9.48
C ALA A 112 -11.49 16.25 -9.89
N GLN A 113 -10.70 15.53 -10.70
CA GLN A 113 -11.03 14.18 -11.12
C GLN A 113 -11.09 13.20 -9.93
N ARG A 114 -10.14 13.33 -9.01
CA ARG A 114 -10.00 12.46 -7.83
C ARG A 114 -11.11 12.73 -6.81
N GLN A 115 -11.46 14.00 -6.59
CA GLN A 115 -12.60 14.40 -5.78
C GLN A 115 -13.91 13.80 -6.31
N ALA A 116 -14.16 13.89 -7.62
CA ALA A 116 -15.34 13.31 -8.25
C ALA A 116 -15.41 11.77 -8.12
N ALA A 117 -14.26 11.11 -7.97
CA ALA A 117 -14.14 9.67 -7.78
C ALA A 117 -14.08 9.22 -6.31
N GLY A 118 -14.25 10.13 -5.35
CA GLY A 118 -14.21 9.83 -3.90
C GLY A 118 -12.81 9.68 -3.29
N TRP A 119 -11.77 10.16 -3.99
CA TRP A 119 -10.37 10.09 -3.54
C TRP A 119 -9.82 11.50 -3.31
N PRO A 120 -10.17 12.21 -2.24
CA PRO A 120 -9.79 13.61 -2.07
C PRO A 120 -8.27 13.82 -2.15
N LEU A 121 -7.86 14.87 -2.86
CA LEU A 121 -6.52 15.42 -2.82
C LEU A 121 -6.61 16.86 -2.33
N VAL A 122 -5.71 17.25 -1.43
CA VAL A 122 -5.69 18.59 -0.85
C VAL A 122 -4.37 19.25 -1.21
N ARG A 123 -4.43 20.40 -1.87
CA ARG A 123 -3.26 21.25 -2.04
C ARG A 123 -2.93 21.91 -0.71
N TRP A 124 -1.71 21.74 -0.25
CA TRP A 124 -1.16 22.51 0.85
C TRP A 124 -0.34 23.67 0.31
N SER A 125 -0.63 24.88 0.80
CA SER A 125 0.26 26.02 0.65
C SER A 125 1.56 25.75 1.40
N ARG A 126 2.60 26.51 1.07
CA ARG A 126 3.86 26.50 1.82
C ARG A 126 3.66 26.73 3.33
N SER A 127 2.78 27.66 3.71
CA SER A 127 2.46 27.94 5.12
C SER A 127 1.80 26.75 5.82
N LEU A 128 0.84 26.08 5.16
CA LEU A 128 0.15 24.92 5.71
C LEU A 128 1.10 23.71 5.81
N LEU A 129 1.97 23.53 4.82
CA LEU A 129 3.02 22.51 4.85
C LEU A 129 3.97 22.74 6.04
N GLN A 130 4.43 23.98 6.27
CA GLN A 130 5.30 24.30 7.41
C GLN A 130 4.62 24.01 8.76
N SER A 131 3.31 24.30 8.89
CA SER A 131 2.59 24.02 10.14
C SER A 131 2.42 22.52 10.42
N HIS A 132 2.23 21.70 9.38
CA HIS A 132 2.07 20.25 9.54
C HIS A 132 3.40 19.49 9.58
N CYS A 133 4.44 20.02 8.94
CA CYS A 133 5.75 19.40 8.81
C CYS A 133 6.86 20.41 9.17
N PRO A 134 6.91 20.89 10.43
CA PRO A 134 7.84 21.94 10.84
C PRO A 134 9.32 21.55 10.72
N GLN A 135 9.61 20.24 10.65
CA GLN A 135 10.96 19.70 10.43
C GLN A 135 11.49 19.90 9.00
N LEU A 136 10.67 20.32 8.04
CA LEU A 136 11.11 20.55 6.67
C LEU A 136 11.75 21.95 6.53
N ASP A 137 12.94 21.99 5.93
CA ASP A 137 13.56 23.23 5.47
C ASP A 137 13.03 23.57 4.08
N LEU A 138 12.00 24.42 4.03
CA LEU A 138 11.32 24.76 2.77
C LEU A 138 12.13 25.73 1.90
N ASP A 139 13.06 26.48 2.48
CA ASP A 139 13.88 27.48 1.78
C ASP A 139 15.03 26.82 1.01
N ARG A 140 15.71 25.85 1.64
CA ARG A 140 16.85 25.17 1.03
C ARG A 140 16.49 24.31 -0.18
N HIS A 141 15.22 23.95 -0.34
CA HIS A 141 14.77 22.95 -1.29
C HIS A 141 13.80 23.45 -2.36
N ASP A 142 13.61 24.77 -2.53
CA ASP A 142 12.70 25.34 -3.55
C ASP A 142 11.28 24.74 -3.50
N ILE A 143 10.80 24.45 -2.28
CA ILE A 143 9.48 23.86 -2.03
C ILE A 143 8.45 25.00 -1.94
N ASP A 144 7.46 25.00 -2.83
CA ASP A 144 6.39 26.02 -2.90
C ASP A 144 5.03 25.49 -2.39
N GLY A 145 4.94 24.19 -2.09
CA GLY A 145 3.74 23.58 -1.50
C GLY A 145 3.80 22.05 -1.47
N ALA A 146 2.64 21.42 -1.33
CA ALA A 146 2.49 19.97 -1.39
C ALA A 146 1.11 19.54 -1.86
N ILE A 147 0.99 18.27 -2.25
CA ILE A 147 -0.28 17.57 -2.44
C ILE A 147 -0.40 16.53 -1.34
N TYR A 148 -1.44 16.68 -0.51
CA TYR A 148 -1.78 15.74 0.54
C TYR A 148 -2.92 14.81 0.10
N SER A 149 -2.76 13.51 0.36
CA SER A 149 -3.81 12.52 0.24
C SER A 149 -4.10 11.88 1.59
N PRO A 150 -5.30 12.07 2.17
CA PRO A 150 -5.71 11.37 3.38
C PRO A 150 -6.05 9.89 3.13
N CYS A 151 -6.09 9.45 1.87
CA CYS A 151 -6.47 8.09 1.48
C CYS A 151 -5.27 7.21 1.10
N ASP A 152 -4.14 7.81 0.76
CA ASP A 152 -2.90 7.09 0.55
C ASP A 152 -2.32 6.64 1.90
N ARG A 153 -1.55 5.56 1.89
CA ARG A 153 -1.18 4.81 3.11
C ARG A 153 0.28 4.37 3.04
N GLN A 154 0.81 3.91 4.16
CA GLN A 154 2.09 3.20 4.19
C GLN A 154 1.96 1.99 5.10
N VAL A 155 2.60 0.89 4.75
CA VAL A 155 2.63 -0.33 5.54
C VAL A 155 4.05 -0.85 5.65
N ASP A 156 4.43 -1.47 6.76
CA ASP A 156 5.67 -2.25 6.78
C ASP A 156 5.51 -3.48 5.86
N PRO A 157 6.27 -3.58 4.75
CA PRO A 157 6.05 -4.63 3.76
C PRO A 157 6.50 -6.01 4.24
N VAL A 158 7.49 -6.07 5.14
CA VAL A 158 7.98 -7.33 5.72
C VAL A 158 6.93 -7.87 6.68
N ILE A 159 6.49 -7.04 7.64
CA ILE A 159 5.50 -7.45 8.64
C ILE A 159 4.15 -7.78 8.00
N LEU A 160 3.71 -7.04 6.97
CA LEU A 160 2.52 -7.39 6.20
C LEU A 160 2.66 -8.78 5.56
N THR A 161 3.81 -9.07 4.95
CA THR A 161 4.05 -10.36 4.28
C THR A 161 4.03 -11.50 5.28
N GLU A 162 4.67 -11.34 6.44
CA GLU A 162 4.60 -12.33 7.52
C GLU A 162 3.18 -12.56 8.03
N ALA A 163 2.40 -11.48 8.22
CA ALA A 163 1.02 -11.57 8.66
C ALA A 163 0.13 -12.29 7.63
N LEU A 164 0.31 -12.03 6.34
CA LEU A 164 -0.38 -12.75 5.26
C LEU A 164 -0.09 -14.26 5.30
N LEU A 165 1.18 -14.65 5.44
CA LEU A 165 1.57 -16.06 5.52
C LEU A 165 1.04 -16.74 6.78
N ALA A 166 1.10 -16.07 7.93
CA ALA A 166 0.53 -16.56 9.18
C ALA A 166 -1.00 -16.71 9.07
N GLY A 167 -1.68 -15.74 8.46
CA GLY A 167 -3.12 -15.81 8.19
C GLY A 167 -3.48 -16.99 7.29
N ALA A 168 -2.69 -17.22 6.24
CA ALA A 168 -2.88 -18.35 5.33
C ALA A 168 -2.74 -19.71 6.05
N GLN A 169 -1.77 -19.82 6.97
CA GLN A 169 -1.57 -21.00 7.80
C GLN A 169 -2.74 -21.22 8.77
N ALA A 170 -3.18 -20.16 9.46
CA ALA A 170 -4.25 -20.23 10.47
C ALA A 170 -5.56 -20.75 9.86
N LYS A 171 -5.90 -20.35 8.63
CA LYS A 171 -7.13 -20.79 7.94
C LYS A 171 -7.05 -22.22 7.40
N ARG A 172 -5.85 -22.75 7.15
CA ARG A 172 -5.65 -24.06 6.48
C ARG A 172 -5.15 -25.18 7.39
N GLY A 173 -4.67 -24.89 8.60
CA GLY A 173 -4.13 -25.89 9.53
C GLY A 173 -2.86 -26.62 9.07
N ARG A 174 -2.52 -26.59 7.76
CA ARG A 174 -1.33 -27.17 7.13
C ARG A 174 -1.00 -26.43 5.83
N MET A 175 -0.42 -25.23 5.91
CA MET A 175 0.36 -24.67 4.80
C MET A 175 1.85 -24.82 5.13
N PRO A 176 2.51 -25.92 4.71
CA PRO A 176 3.94 -26.05 4.90
C PRO A 176 4.65 -24.96 4.10
N LEU A 177 5.38 -24.08 4.79
CA LEU A 177 6.40 -23.25 4.18
C LEU A 177 7.61 -24.16 3.95
N ARG A 178 8.05 -24.29 2.70
CA ARG A 178 9.22 -25.09 2.33
C ARG A 178 10.18 -24.27 1.49
#